data_AF-A0A072PIR7-F1
#
_entry.id   AF-A0A072PIR7-F1
#
_cell.length_a   1.000
_cell.length_b   1.000
_cell.length_c   1.000
_cell.angle_alpha   90.00
_cell.angle_beta   90.00
_cell.angle_gamma   90.00
#
_symmetry.space_group_name_H-M   'P 1'
#
loop_
_entity.id
_entity.type
_entity.pdbx_description
1 polymer ?
#
loop_
_entity_poly.entity_id
_entity_poly.type
_entity_poly.pdbx_seq_one_letter_code
_entity_poly.pdbx_strand_id
1 'polypeptide(L)'
;MDPKLLKIIQLIESKKKSSHPWERQKRFEQPYYSYATQEKTWKETSANVTTKASQPTSKVSILSWNIDFMLPFTDERMVVALKHLESHVRASSNPTIIMLQEMLVSDLELIKTQPWVTSAYNITDVDDRHWESGHYGTVTLIPQSLPITSVFRVHYEQTVMERDGLFVDVDVGNGQTIRVCNTHLESLVADPPKRPHQLATAAEHMHDPVISGSVLGGDLNAIQPFDRTLHSDNNLQDAYLALGGKEDSNDGYTWGQMAQVKLRNMFGCSRMDKIFFVGNLKIESFERIGAGVEVEDQSVKDSLIKEEGLDGGYVTDHLGVKADFSIIPVGSSGSKI
;
A
#
# COMPACT_ATOMS: atom_id res chain seq x y z
N MET A 1 7.62 13.71 -25.61
CA MET A 1 7.42 12.70 -24.54
C MET A 1 8.63 11.78 -24.55
N ASP A 2 9.14 11.38 -23.38
CA ASP A 2 10.29 10.47 -23.27
C ASP A 2 9.98 9.13 -23.99
N PRO A 3 10.86 8.62 -24.86
CA PRO A 3 10.67 7.32 -25.51
C PRO A 3 10.45 6.14 -24.55
N LYS A 4 11.02 6.15 -23.34
CA LYS A 4 10.79 5.10 -22.33
C LYS A 4 9.36 5.16 -21.80
N LEU A 5 8.90 6.36 -21.45
CA LEU A 5 7.53 6.59 -20.99
C LEU A 5 6.49 6.18 -22.06
N LEU A 6 6.75 6.50 -23.34
CA LEU A 6 5.89 6.07 -24.44
C LEU A 6 5.77 4.55 -24.54
N LYS A 7 6.87 3.81 -24.37
CA LYS A 7 6.87 2.34 -24.39
C LYS A 7 6.05 1.76 -23.24
N ILE A 8 6.17 2.34 -22.05
CA ILE A 8 5.41 1.89 -20.88
C ILE A 8 3.92 2.16 -21.07
N ILE A 9 3.54 3.34 -21.55
CA ILE A 9 2.14 3.65 -21.89
C ILE A 9 1.60 2.65 -22.92
N GLN A 10 2.37 2.34 -23.96
CA GLN A 10 1.98 1.33 -24.95
C GLN A 10 1.85 -0.07 -24.35
N LEU A 11 2.73 -0.43 -23.40
CA LEU A 11 2.66 -1.70 -22.69
C LEU A 11 1.40 -1.79 -21.83
N ILE A 12 1.09 -0.75 -21.05
CA ILE A 12 -0.14 -0.65 -20.24
C ILE A 12 -1.37 -0.81 -21.13
N GLU A 13 -1.47 -0.02 -22.21
CA GLU A 13 -2.60 -0.09 -23.13
C GLU A 13 -2.71 -1.48 -23.79
N SER A 14 -1.60 -2.15 -24.07
CA SER A 14 -1.62 -3.53 -24.60
C SER A 14 -2.11 -4.59 -23.60
N LYS A 15 -2.09 -4.26 -22.30
CA LYS A 15 -2.52 -5.12 -21.18
C LYS A 15 -3.92 -4.78 -20.67
N LYS A 16 -4.58 -3.81 -21.28
CA LYS A 16 -5.94 -3.40 -20.93
C LYS A 16 -6.92 -4.55 -21.16
N LYS A 17 -7.79 -4.80 -20.18
CA LYS A 17 -8.83 -5.82 -20.30
C LYS A 17 -10.03 -5.23 -21.06
N SER A 18 -10.72 -6.07 -21.82
CA SER A 18 -11.87 -5.66 -22.64
C SER A 18 -13.13 -5.36 -21.83
N SER A 19 -13.25 -5.99 -20.66
CA SER A 19 -14.33 -5.77 -19.72
C SER A 19 -13.89 -6.19 -18.31
N HIS A 20 -14.67 -5.75 -17.33
CA HIS A 20 -14.46 -6.04 -15.92
C HIS A 20 -15.74 -6.55 -15.27
N PRO A 21 -15.64 -7.44 -14.27
CA PRO A 21 -16.81 -7.90 -13.51
C PRO A 21 -17.29 -6.89 -12.45
N TRP A 22 -16.54 -5.81 -12.19
CA TRP A 22 -16.89 -4.79 -11.20
C TRP A 22 -17.59 -3.58 -11.83
N GLU A 23 -18.42 -2.95 -11.02
CA GLU A 23 -18.94 -1.60 -11.27
C GLU A 23 -18.09 -0.58 -10.53
N ARG A 24 -17.67 0.49 -11.20
CA ARG A 24 -16.84 1.53 -10.59
C ARG A 24 -17.57 2.21 -9.43
N GLN A 25 -16.80 2.67 -8.43
CA GLN A 25 -17.28 3.22 -7.16
C GLN A 25 -18.12 2.26 -6.30
N LYS A 26 -18.24 0.99 -6.69
CA LYS A 26 -18.94 -0.02 -5.89
C LYS A 26 -17.93 -1.01 -5.33
N ARG A 27 -18.26 -1.49 -4.13
CA ARG A 27 -17.59 -2.61 -3.48
C ARG A 27 -17.70 -3.87 -4.34
N PHE A 28 -16.55 -4.43 -4.71
CA PHE A 28 -16.42 -5.70 -5.41
C PHE A 28 -15.65 -6.69 -4.54
N GLU A 29 -16.31 -7.74 -4.07
CA GLU A 29 -15.66 -8.77 -3.25
C GLU A 29 -14.61 -9.53 -4.06
N GLN A 30 -13.49 -9.84 -3.42
CA GLN A 30 -12.49 -10.76 -3.97
C GLN A 30 -12.04 -11.76 -2.90
N PRO A 31 -11.52 -12.93 -3.30
CA PRO A 31 -10.88 -13.85 -2.36
C PRO A 31 -9.53 -13.31 -1.88
N TYR A 32 -8.95 -13.99 -0.90
CA TYR A 32 -7.53 -13.92 -0.59
C TYR A 32 -6.91 -15.31 -0.75
N TYR A 33 -5.60 -15.41 -0.56
CA TYR A 33 -4.84 -16.63 -0.78
C TYR A 33 -4.02 -16.99 0.46
N SER A 34 -4.12 -18.25 0.86
CA SER A 34 -3.33 -18.85 1.95
C SER A 34 -2.44 -19.95 1.40
N TYR A 35 -1.22 -20.07 1.91
CA TYR A 35 -0.32 -21.12 1.48
C TYR A 35 -0.64 -22.46 2.17
N ALA A 36 -1.02 -23.47 1.39
CA ALA A 36 -1.28 -24.81 1.88
C ALA A 36 0.04 -25.60 1.96
N THR A 37 0.66 -25.62 3.13
CA THR A 37 2.00 -26.23 3.34
C THR A 37 2.09 -27.69 2.87
N GLN A 38 1.03 -28.48 3.06
CA GLN A 38 1.01 -29.90 2.65
C GLN A 38 1.05 -30.08 1.13
N GLU A 39 0.38 -29.20 0.40
CA GLU A 39 0.27 -29.25 -1.06
C GLU A 39 1.31 -28.35 -1.76
N LYS A 40 2.06 -27.57 -0.98
CA LYS A 40 3.06 -26.61 -1.45
C LYS A 40 2.51 -25.67 -2.52
N THR A 41 1.30 -25.17 -2.29
CA THR A 41 0.59 -24.31 -3.25
C THR A 41 -0.24 -23.26 -2.54
N TRP A 42 -0.47 -22.14 -3.23
CA TRP A 42 -1.39 -21.10 -2.77
C TRP A 42 -2.83 -21.52 -3.09
N LYS A 43 -3.71 -21.41 -2.09
CA LYS A 43 -5.13 -21.74 -2.21
C LYS A 43 -5.98 -20.50 -2.08
N GLU A 44 -6.88 -20.33 -3.03
CA GLU A 44 -7.96 -19.36 -2.94
C GLU A 44 -8.83 -19.65 -1.73
N THR A 45 -9.06 -18.63 -0.92
CA THR A 45 -9.82 -18.69 0.32
C THR A 45 -10.83 -17.55 0.32
N SER A 46 -12.09 -17.89 0.53
CA SER A 46 -13.13 -16.88 0.72
C SER A 46 -13.05 -16.33 2.14
N ALA A 47 -13.16 -15.02 2.27
CA ALA A 47 -13.29 -14.37 3.57
C ALA A 47 -14.52 -14.91 4.31
N ASN A 48 -14.30 -15.36 5.54
CA ASN A 48 -15.34 -16.00 6.32
C ASN A 48 -15.46 -15.27 7.66
N VAL A 49 -16.58 -14.57 7.82
CA VAL A 49 -16.95 -13.77 9.01
C VAL A 49 -16.98 -14.60 10.30
N THR A 50 -17.05 -15.93 10.21
CA THR A 50 -17.04 -16.82 11.37
C THR A 50 -15.65 -17.14 11.92
N THR A 51 -14.59 -16.88 11.14
CA THR A 51 -13.20 -17.12 11.55
C THR A 51 -12.77 -16.01 12.49
N LYS A 52 -12.65 -16.34 13.79
CA LYS A 52 -12.33 -15.35 14.82
C LYS A 52 -10.87 -15.39 15.21
N ALA A 53 -10.35 -14.24 15.66
CA ALA A 53 -9.03 -14.17 16.26
C ALA A 53 -8.97 -15.12 17.47
N SER A 54 -8.02 -16.07 17.43
CA SER A 54 -7.79 -17.02 18.52
C SER A 54 -7.22 -16.34 19.76
N GLN A 55 -6.50 -15.24 19.57
CA GLN A 55 -5.91 -14.38 20.59
C GLN A 55 -6.16 -12.93 20.18
N PRO A 56 -6.82 -12.10 21.02
CA PRO A 56 -6.97 -10.68 20.72
C PRO A 56 -5.61 -9.99 20.61
N THR A 57 -5.45 -9.10 19.62
CA THR A 57 -4.31 -8.20 19.55
C THR A 57 -4.71 -6.81 20.01
N SER A 58 -3.85 -6.17 20.79
CA SER A 58 -4.04 -4.78 21.21
C SER A 58 -3.30 -3.79 20.33
N LYS A 59 -2.42 -4.28 19.45
CA LYS A 59 -1.60 -3.46 18.55
C LYS A 59 -1.46 -4.10 17.18
N VAL A 60 -1.33 -3.27 16.17
CA VAL A 60 -1.03 -3.65 14.78
C VAL A 60 -0.05 -2.64 14.19
N SER A 61 0.82 -3.12 13.31
CA SER A 61 1.68 -2.26 12.49
C SER A 61 1.16 -2.25 11.06
N ILE A 62 1.15 -1.09 10.43
CA ILE A 62 0.81 -0.91 9.02
C ILE A 62 2.05 -0.39 8.31
N LEU A 63 2.54 -1.13 7.33
CA LEU A 63 3.66 -0.76 6.48
C LEU A 63 3.13 -0.53 5.05
N SER A 64 3.51 0.57 4.42
CA SER A 64 3.20 0.84 3.02
C SER A 64 4.45 1.17 2.22
N TRP A 65 4.55 0.67 0.99
CA TRP A 65 5.67 0.98 0.10
C TRP A 65 5.31 0.84 -1.39
N ASN A 66 5.52 1.91 -2.16
CA ASN A 66 5.53 1.87 -3.62
C ASN A 66 6.86 1.26 -4.11
N ILE A 67 6.78 0.18 -4.90
CA ILE A 67 7.96 -0.59 -5.38
C ILE A 67 8.46 -0.09 -6.76
N ASP A 68 7.77 0.87 -7.37
CA ASP A 68 8.13 1.51 -8.63
C ASP A 68 8.29 0.50 -9.77
N PHE A 69 7.24 0.26 -10.56
CA PHE A 69 7.34 -0.64 -11.72
C PHE A 69 8.02 0.03 -12.92
N MET A 70 8.23 1.34 -12.87
CA MET A 70 8.75 2.13 -13.99
C MET A 70 10.26 1.96 -14.17
N LEU A 71 11.00 1.73 -13.08
CA LEU A 71 12.43 1.44 -13.15
C LEU A 71 12.73 0.02 -13.69
N PRO A 72 13.83 -0.16 -14.45
CA PRO A 72 14.23 -1.48 -14.94
C PRO A 72 14.69 -2.40 -13.81
N PHE A 73 15.00 -3.66 -14.16
CA PHE A 73 15.49 -4.69 -13.23
C PHE A 73 14.51 -4.95 -12.08
N THR A 74 13.23 -5.06 -12.43
CA THR A 74 12.11 -5.16 -11.48
C THR A 74 12.32 -6.32 -10.50
N ASP A 75 12.72 -7.48 -11.00
CA ASP A 75 12.89 -8.69 -10.19
C ASP A 75 14.10 -8.57 -9.26
N GLU A 76 15.24 -8.05 -9.76
CA GLU A 76 16.44 -7.84 -8.95
C GLU A 76 16.23 -6.80 -7.84
N ARG A 77 15.48 -5.73 -8.12
CA ARG A 77 15.05 -4.74 -7.12
C ARG A 77 14.11 -5.35 -6.10
N MET A 78 13.09 -6.08 -6.56
CA MET A 78 12.07 -6.66 -5.70
C MET A 78 12.62 -7.72 -4.74
N VAL A 79 13.61 -8.53 -5.16
CA VAL A 79 14.29 -9.49 -4.28
C VAL A 79 14.91 -8.78 -3.07
N VAL A 80 15.57 -7.64 -3.27
CA VAL A 80 16.17 -6.88 -2.17
C VAL A 80 15.11 -6.16 -1.35
N ALA A 81 14.07 -5.60 -1.99
CA ALA A 81 12.94 -5.00 -1.28
C ALA A 81 12.26 -6.01 -0.34
N LEU A 82 12.06 -7.27 -0.77
CA LEU A 82 11.49 -8.33 0.06
C LEU A 82 12.37 -8.71 1.26
N LYS A 83 13.70 -8.76 1.09
CA LYS A 83 14.65 -8.95 2.22
C LYS A 83 14.54 -7.80 3.23
N HIS A 84 14.43 -6.57 2.74
CA HIS A 84 14.27 -5.39 3.58
C HIS A 84 12.94 -5.44 4.36
N LEU A 85 11.83 -5.74 3.69
CA LEU A 85 10.52 -5.93 4.33
C LEU A 85 10.56 -7.03 5.40
N GLU A 86 11.20 -8.16 5.11
CA GLU A 86 11.38 -9.25 6.09
C GLU A 86 12.09 -8.76 7.35
N SER A 87 13.13 -7.93 7.21
CA SER A 87 13.86 -7.38 8.36
C SER A 87 12.96 -6.53 9.27
N HIS A 88 12.05 -5.73 8.69
CA HIS A 88 11.07 -4.93 9.43
C HIS A 88 10.04 -5.79 10.15
N VAL A 89 9.54 -6.83 9.47
CA VAL A 89 8.61 -7.78 10.07
C VAL A 89 9.25 -8.51 11.25
N ARG A 90 10.50 -8.97 11.09
CA ARG A 90 11.23 -9.69 12.15
C ARG A 90 11.59 -8.80 13.34
N ALA A 91 11.81 -7.50 13.10
CA ALA A 91 12.07 -6.52 14.16
C ALA A 91 10.80 -6.07 14.90
N SER A 92 9.62 -6.25 14.30
CA SER A 92 8.35 -5.86 14.91
C SER A 92 7.83 -6.93 15.88
N SER A 93 7.37 -6.49 17.06
CA SER A 93 6.62 -7.36 17.98
C SER A 93 5.13 -7.43 17.64
N ASN A 94 4.64 -6.57 16.74
CA ASN A 94 3.23 -6.47 16.40
C ASN A 94 2.96 -7.19 15.06
N PRO A 95 1.77 -7.78 14.88
CA PRO A 95 1.32 -8.20 13.55
C PRO A 95 1.43 -7.02 12.57
N THR A 96 2.20 -7.20 11.51
CA THR A 96 2.51 -6.15 10.54
C THR A 96 1.79 -6.43 9.22
N ILE A 97 0.82 -5.59 8.86
CA ILE A 97 0.16 -5.63 7.55
C ILE A 97 0.99 -4.81 6.57
N ILE A 98 1.29 -5.38 5.39
CA ILE A 98 2.13 -4.75 4.38
C ILE A 98 1.28 -4.43 3.16
N MET A 99 1.29 -3.17 2.74
CA MET A 99 0.59 -2.61 1.59
C MET A 99 1.61 -2.24 0.52
N LEU A 100 1.53 -2.88 -0.65
CA LEU A 100 2.42 -2.58 -1.77
C LEU A 100 1.64 -1.99 -2.93
N GLN A 101 2.24 -1.01 -3.58
CA GLN A 101 1.75 -0.34 -4.79
C GLN A 101 2.75 -0.55 -5.93
N GLU A 102 2.29 -0.36 -7.16
CA GLU A 102 3.11 -0.54 -8.37
C GLU A 102 3.66 -1.97 -8.50
N MET A 103 2.84 -2.95 -8.12
CA MET A 103 3.20 -4.36 -8.18
C MET A 103 3.05 -4.90 -9.60
N LEU A 104 4.00 -5.69 -10.08
CA LEU A 104 3.89 -6.49 -11.31
C LEU A 104 3.53 -7.95 -10.99
N VAL A 105 3.12 -8.69 -12.02
CA VAL A 105 2.87 -10.15 -11.89
C VAL A 105 4.15 -10.91 -11.52
N SER A 106 5.34 -10.48 -11.98
CA SER A 106 6.60 -11.12 -11.58
C SER A 106 6.91 -10.90 -10.09
N ASP A 107 6.56 -9.73 -9.54
CA ASP A 107 6.70 -9.45 -8.11
C ASP A 107 5.80 -10.37 -7.27
N LEU A 108 4.60 -10.70 -7.77
CA LEU A 108 3.72 -11.70 -7.13
C LEU A 108 4.37 -13.09 -7.11
N GLU A 109 5.04 -13.51 -8.19
CA GLU A 109 5.79 -14.77 -8.21
C GLU A 109 6.94 -14.78 -7.17
N LEU A 110 7.65 -13.65 -7.04
CA LEU A 110 8.70 -13.50 -6.02
C LEU A 110 8.14 -13.55 -4.60
N ILE A 111 7.03 -12.86 -4.32
CA ILE A 111 6.34 -12.89 -3.01
C ILE A 111 5.91 -14.32 -2.67
N LYS A 112 5.29 -15.03 -3.61
CA LYS A 112 4.75 -16.38 -3.41
C LYS A 112 5.81 -17.42 -3.07
N THR A 113 7.08 -17.14 -3.35
CA THR A 113 8.21 -18.04 -3.10
C THR A 113 9.00 -17.71 -1.82
N GLN A 114 8.70 -16.59 -1.16
CA GLN A 114 9.40 -16.20 0.07
C GLN A 114 9.04 -17.12 1.24
N PRO A 115 10.02 -17.71 1.96
CA PRO A 115 9.75 -18.57 3.12
C PRO A 115 9.00 -17.86 4.25
N TRP A 116 9.32 -16.59 4.53
CA TRP A 116 8.65 -15.83 5.58
C TRP A 116 7.20 -15.46 5.21
N VAL A 117 6.91 -15.27 3.92
CA VAL A 117 5.54 -15.04 3.44
C VAL A 117 4.73 -16.33 3.49
N THR A 118 5.22 -17.41 2.86
CA THR A 118 4.51 -18.70 2.80
C THR A 118 4.24 -19.32 4.18
N SER A 119 5.07 -19.03 5.17
CA SER A 119 4.92 -19.55 6.54
C SER A 119 4.06 -18.70 7.47
N ALA A 120 3.87 -17.40 7.19
CA ALA A 120 3.27 -16.48 8.16
C ALA A 120 2.25 -15.48 7.57
N TYR A 121 2.05 -15.44 6.25
CA TYR A 121 1.19 -14.45 5.60
C TYR A 121 0.12 -15.09 4.70
N ASN A 122 -0.99 -14.37 4.60
CA ASN A 122 -1.98 -14.45 3.53
C ASN A 122 -1.72 -13.29 2.56
N ILE A 123 -2.08 -13.46 1.28
CA ILE A 123 -1.92 -12.43 0.25
C ILE A 123 -3.25 -12.19 -0.47
N THR A 124 -3.55 -10.95 -0.84
CA THR A 124 -4.80 -10.61 -1.53
C THR A 124 -4.83 -11.04 -2.99
N ASP A 125 -3.66 -11.11 -3.63
CA ASP A 125 -3.54 -11.36 -5.07
C ASP A 125 -2.38 -12.32 -5.34
N VAL A 126 -2.60 -13.29 -6.23
CA VAL A 126 -1.59 -14.25 -6.75
C VAL A 126 -1.30 -14.06 -8.24
N ASP A 127 -2.13 -13.24 -8.89
CA ASP A 127 -2.13 -12.88 -10.30
C ASP A 127 -2.83 -11.50 -10.45
N ASP A 128 -3.03 -11.04 -11.69
CA ASP A 128 -3.58 -9.74 -12.02
C ASP A 128 -5.12 -9.73 -12.13
N ARG A 129 -5.85 -10.79 -11.75
CA ARG A 129 -7.30 -10.93 -12.05
C ARG A 129 -8.13 -9.75 -11.58
N HIS A 130 -7.84 -9.22 -10.38
CA HIS A 130 -8.59 -8.13 -9.75
C HIS A 130 -8.03 -6.74 -10.01
N TRP A 131 -6.94 -6.62 -10.76
CA TRP A 131 -6.40 -5.31 -11.16
C TRP A 131 -7.16 -4.75 -12.36
N GLU A 132 -7.21 -3.42 -12.47
CA GLU A 132 -7.90 -2.77 -13.59
C GLU A 132 -7.23 -3.10 -14.95
N SER A 133 -5.92 -3.18 -15.03
CA SER A 133 -5.24 -3.81 -16.18
C SER A 133 -4.48 -5.06 -15.78
N GLY A 134 -3.89 -5.72 -16.76
CA GLY A 134 -2.90 -6.78 -16.52
C GLY A 134 -1.46 -6.27 -16.42
N HIS A 135 -1.22 -4.97 -16.19
CA HIS A 135 0.15 -4.46 -16.09
C HIS A 135 0.62 -4.34 -14.65
N TYR A 136 -0.04 -3.53 -13.83
CA TYR A 136 0.34 -3.27 -12.45
C TYR A 136 -0.88 -3.09 -11.54
N GLY A 137 -0.66 -3.19 -10.23
CA GLY A 137 -1.71 -2.96 -9.25
C GLY A 137 -1.20 -2.86 -7.81
N THR A 138 -2.13 -3.07 -6.87
CA THR A 138 -1.88 -3.06 -5.43
C THR A 138 -2.04 -4.46 -4.86
N VAL A 139 -1.27 -4.78 -3.82
CA VAL A 139 -1.31 -6.07 -3.10
C VAL A 139 -1.15 -5.82 -1.62
N THR A 140 -1.89 -6.55 -0.80
CA THR A 140 -1.75 -6.49 0.66
C THR A 140 -1.37 -7.86 1.21
N LEU A 141 -0.33 -7.91 2.04
CA LEU A 141 0.09 -9.10 2.79
C LEU A 141 -0.41 -8.94 4.22
N ILE A 142 -1.12 -9.96 4.70
CA ILE A 142 -1.75 -9.95 6.03
C ILE A 142 -1.18 -11.11 6.85
N PRO A 143 -0.66 -10.85 8.07
CA PRO A 143 -0.21 -11.92 8.95
C PRO A 143 -1.32 -12.95 9.20
N GLN A 144 -0.99 -14.24 9.14
CA GLN A 144 -1.96 -15.32 9.41
C GLN A 144 -2.49 -15.30 10.86
N SER A 145 -1.81 -14.57 11.76
CA SER A 145 -2.29 -14.30 13.12
C SER A 145 -3.49 -13.34 13.17
N LEU A 146 -3.81 -12.66 12.06
CA LEU A 146 -4.97 -11.78 11.91
C LEU A 146 -5.99 -12.41 10.96
N PRO A 147 -7.09 -12.99 11.47
CA PRO A 147 -8.10 -13.58 10.60
C PRO A 147 -8.76 -12.55 9.70
N ILE A 148 -8.83 -12.85 8.41
CA ILE A 148 -9.44 -12.00 7.39
C ILE A 148 -10.94 -12.29 7.34
N THR A 149 -11.75 -11.26 7.57
CA THR A 149 -13.21 -11.35 7.55
C THR A 149 -13.83 -10.82 6.26
N SER A 150 -13.13 -9.97 5.52
CA SER A 150 -13.51 -9.51 4.16
C SER A 150 -12.31 -9.01 3.37
N VAL A 151 -12.33 -9.21 2.04
CA VAL A 151 -11.43 -8.54 1.08
C VAL A 151 -12.27 -8.03 -0.08
N PHE A 152 -12.13 -6.76 -0.42
CA PHE A 152 -12.85 -6.16 -1.54
C PHE A 152 -12.07 -5.02 -2.17
N ARG A 153 -12.37 -4.71 -3.43
CA ARG A 153 -11.87 -3.53 -4.13
C ARG A 153 -12.98 -2.54 -4.42
N VAL A 154 -12.59 -1.27 -4.53
CA VAL A 154 -13.42 -0.21 -5.09
C VAL A 154 -12.60 0.44 -6.20
N HIS A 155 -12.96 0.12 -7.44
CA HIS A 155 -12.30 0.70 -8.61
C HIS A 155 -12.81 2.12 -8.83
N TYR A 156 -11.91 3.10 -8.79
CA TYR A 156 -12.32 4.49 -8.88
C TYR A 156 -12.84 4.82 -10.28
N GLU A 157 -13.85 5.69 -10.35
CA GLU A 157 -14.33 6.22 -11.63
C GLU A 157 -13.43 7.31 -12.19
N GLN A 158 -12.95 8.19 -11.33
CA GLN A 158 -12.11 9.32 -11.72
C GLN A 158 -10.65 8.90 -11.83
N THR A 159 -10.32 8.09 -12.84
CA THR A 159 -8.94 7.66 -13.10
C THR A 159 -8.65 7.50 -14.59
N VAL A 160 -7.41 7.80 -15.00
CA VAL A 160 -6.84 7.39 -16.30
C VAL A 160 -5.63 6.47 -16.11
N MET A 161 -5.36 6.08 -14.86
CA MET A 161 -4.23 5.27 -14.44
C MET A 161 -4.69 4.09 -13.59
N GLU A 162 -5.89 3.56 -13.85
CA GLU A 162 -6.23 2.21 -13.35
C GLU A 162 -6.29 2.10 -11.82
N ARG A 163 -6.58 3.21 -11.13
CA ARG A 163 -6.52 3.31 -9.66
C ARG A 163 -7.73 2.68 -8.95
N ASP A 164 -7.46 2.08 -7.80
CA ASP A 164 -8.46 1.49 -6.90
C ASP A 164 -8.09 1.67 -5.42
N GLY A 165 -9.04 1.35 -4.54
CA GLY A 165 -8.78 1.06 -3.14
C GLY A 165 -8.97 -0.44 -2.87
N LEU A 166 -7.93 -1.11 -2.39
CA LEU A 166 -7.95 -2.50 -1.93
C LEU A 166 -8.18 -2.55 -0.42
N PHE A 167 -9.33 -3.06 -0.01
CA PHE A 167 -9.76 -3.12 1.38
C PHE A 167 -9.63 -4.53 1.95
N VAL A 168 -9.15 -4.62 3.18
CA VAL A 168 -9.05 -5.86 3.95
C VAL A 168 -9.56 -5.62 5.36
N ASP A 169 -10.57 -6.39 5.75
CA ASP A 169 -11.10 -6.39 7.11
C ASP A 169 -10.45 -7.54 7.90
N VAL A 170 -9.86 -7.21 9.05
CA VAL A 170 -9.21 -8.16 9.95
C VAL A 170 -9.87 -8.17 11.33
N ASP A 171 -10.17 -9.36 11.84
CA ASP A 171 -10.59 -9.54 13.23
C ASP A 171 -9.36 -9.41 14.14
N VAL A 172 -9.43 -8.47 15.08
CA VAL A 172 -8.37 -8.19 16.07
C VAL A 172 -8.73 -8.73 17.46
N GLY A 173 -9.83 -9.47 17.57
CA GLY A 173 -10.38 -10.04 18.80
C GLY A 173 -11.34 -9.10 19.52
N ASN A 174 -11.93 -9.60 20.60
CA ASN A 174 -12.90 -8.86 21.43
C ASN A 174 -14.11 -8.30 20.65
N GLY A 175 -14.45 -8.92 19.52
CA GLY A 175 -15.53 -8.45 18.65
C GLY A 175 -15.20 -7.16 17.88
N GLN A 176 -13.92 -6.81 17.78
CA GLN A 176 -13.44 -5.65 17.03
C GLN A 176 -12.86 -6.09 15.69
N THR A 177 -13.15 -5.30 14.65
CA THR A 177 -12.60 -5.48 13.31
C THR A 177 -11.93 -4.19 12.88
N ILE A 178 -10.72 -4.29 12.33
CA ILE A 178 -10.01 -3.18 11.73
C ILE A 178 -10.03 -3.32 10.21
N ARG A 179 -10.35 -2.24 9.50
CA ARG A 179 -10.29 -2.18 8.03
C ARG A 179 -8.99 -1.51 7.60
N VAL A 180 -8.29 -2.11 6.65
CA VAL A 180 -7.11 -1.55 6.01
C VAL A 180 -7.41 -1.29 4.55
N CYS A 181 -7.10 -0.09 4.05
CA CYS A 181 -7.23 0.29 2.65
C CYS A 181 -5.84 0.59 2.08
N ASN A 182 -5.38 -0.25 1.15
CA ASN A 182 -4.21 -0.01 0.33
C ASN A 182 -4.65 0.68 -0.97
N THR A 183 -4.14 1.87 -1.25
CA THR A 183 -4.47 2.58 -2.48
C THR A 183 -3.24 3.24 -3.10
N HIS A 184 -3.26 3.37 -4.42
CA HIS A 184 -2.38 4.27 -5.14
C HIS A 184 -3.28 5.31 -5.81
N LEU A 185 -3.23 6.57 -5.37
CA LEU A 185 -4.07 7.63 -5.96
C LEU A 185 -3.50 8.14 -7.29
N GLU A 186 -4.31 8.88 -8.04
CA GLU A 186 -3.92 9.39 -9.36
C GLU A 186 -2.58 10.14 -9.33
N SER A 187 -1.62 9.66 -10.12
CA SER A 187 -0.33 10.32 -10.28
C SER A 187 -0.43 11.56 -11.15
N LEU A 188 0.63 12.35 -11.10
CA LEU A 188 0.80 13.60 -11.84
C LEU A 188 -0.28 14.65 -11.52
N VAL A 189 -0.08 15.84 -12.08
CA VAL A 189 -1.06 16.92 -12.00
C VAL A 189 -2.20 16.63 -12.99
N ALA A 190 -3.44 16.73 -12.52
CA ALA A 190 -4.64 16.60 -13.35
C ALA A 190 -5.56 17.81 -13.20
N ASP A 191 -6.22 18.19 -14.30
CA ASP A 191 -7.27 19.21 -14.34
C ASP A 191 -8.47 18.66 -15.15
N PRO A 192 -9.63 18.39 -14.53
CA PRO A 192 -9.92 18.57 -13.10
C PRO A 192 -9.14 17.59 -12.19
N PRO A 193 -8.93 17.92 -10.91
CA PRO A 193 -8.22 17.06 -9.98
C PRO A 193 -8.99 15.77 -9.67
N LYS A 194 -8.29 14.65 -9.75
CA LYS A 194 -8.86 13.29 -9.58
C LYS A 194 -8.77 12.78 -8.15
N ARG A 195 -7.62 12.98 -7.48
CA ARG A 195 -7.34 12.48 -6.13
C ARG A 195 -8.39 12.86 -5.07
N PRO A 196 -8.98 14.07 -5.04
CA PRO A 196 -10.03 14.38 -4.08
C PRO A 196 -11.25 13.45 -4.17
N HIS A 197 -11.69 13.11 -5.39
CA HIS A 197 -12.82 12.20 -5.61
C HIS A 197 -12.47 10.76 -5.23
N GLN A 198 -11.26 10.31 -5.57
CA GLN A 198 -10.77 8.97 -5.24
C GLN A 198 -10.69 8.76 -3.73
N LEU A 199 -10.06 9.71 -3.01
CA LEU A 199 -9.96 9.61 -1.56
C LEU A 199 -11.32 9.72 -0.88
N ALA A 200 -12.22 10.60 -1.37
CA ALA A 200 -13.57 10.69 -0.83
C ALA A 200 -14.34 9.37 -0.96
N THR A 201 -14.24 8.71 -2.12
CA THR A 201 -14.82 7.37 -2.32
C THR A 201 -14.23 6.38 -1.32
N ALA A 202 -12.90 6.36 -1.14
CA ALA A 202 -12.28 5.45 -0.19
C ALA A 202 -12.70 5.73 1.26
N ALA A 203 -12.83 7.00 1.62
CA ALA A 203 -13.22 7.44 2.95
C ALA A 203 -14.65 7.02 3.32
N GLU A 204 -15.59 6.96 2.37
CA GLU A 204 -16.93 6.42 2.62
C GLU A 204 -16.89 5.00 3.20
N HIS A 205 -16.00 4.15 2.68
CA HIS A 205 -15.77 2.80 3.20
C HIS A 205 -14.98 2.77 4.51
N MET A 206 -14.26 3.84 4.88
CA MET A 206 -13.51 3.92 6.13
C MET A 206 -14.41 4.23 7.33
N HIS A 207 -15.53 4.92 7.11
CA HIS A 207 -16.49 5.31 8.16
C HIS A 207 -17.62 4.28 8.37
N ASP A 208 -17.44 3.05 7.89
CA ASP A 208 -18.42 1.98 8.04
C ASP A 208 -18.68 1.67 9.54
N PRO A 209 -19.92 1.83 10.05
CA PRO A 209 -20.22 1.73 11.47
C PRO A 209 -20.02 0.33 12.06
N VAL A 210 -19.89 -0.71 11.23
CA VAL A 210 -19.58 -2.07 11.71
C VAL A 210 -18.09 -2.28 11.96
N ILE A 211 -17.24 -1.38 11.46
CA ILE A 211 -15.79 -1.42 11.61
C ILE A 211 -15.39 -0.62 12.84
N SER A 212 -14.54 -1.20 13.69
CA SER A 212 -14.09 -0.54 14.93
C SER A 212 -13.12 0.60 14.65
N GLY A 213 -12.26 0.43 13.64
CA GLY A 213 -11.29 1.43 13.23
C GLY A 213 -10.73 1.10 11.86
N SER A 214 -10.23 2.13 11.21
CA SER A 214 -9.91 2.09 9.78
C SER A 214 -8.57 2.77 9.53
N VAL A 215 -7.73 2.18 8.71
CA VAL A 215 -6.47 2.75 8.23
C VAL A 215 -6.46 2.73 6.71
N LEU A 216 -6.19 3.88 6.10
CA LEU A 216 -5.92 4.02 4.67
C LEU A 216 -4.48 4.42 4.48
N GLY A 217 -3.76 3.79 3.57
CA GLY A 217 -2.42 4.23 3.21
C GLY A 217 -1.99 3.76 1.85
N GLY A 218 -0.79 4.17 1.47
CA GLY A 218 -0.27 3.98 0.14
C GLY A 218 0.42 5.20 -0.41
N ASP A 219 0.72 5.15 -1.69
CA ASP A 219 1.14 6.30 -2.46
C ASP A 219 -0.08 7.16 -2.80
N LEU A 220 -0.25 8.24 -2.05
CA LEU A 220 -1.37 9.16 -2.24
C LEU A 220 -1.04 10.26 -3.26
N ASN A 221 0.14 10.23 -3.89
CA ASN A 221 0.58 11.18 -4.90
C ASN A 221 0.38 12.65 -4.49
N ALA A 222 0.65 12.96 -3.22
CA ALA A 222 0.31 14.24 -2.61
C ALA A 222 1.25 15.38 -3.03
N ILE A 223 1.07 15.87 -4.27
CA ILE A 223 1.95 16.83 -4.94
C ILE A 223 1.29 18.19 -5.23
N GLN A 224 -0.03 18.33 -5.01
CA GLN A 224 -0.77 19.56 -5.23
C GLN A 224 -1.33 20.14 -3.92
N PRO A 225 -1.69 21.44 -3.87
CA PRO A 225 -2.08 22.06 -2.62
C PRO A 225 -3.26 21.44 -1.88
N PHE A 226 -4.25 20.91 -2.60
CA PHE A 226 -5.40 20.23 -1.99
C PHE A 226 -4.99 18.92 -1.27
N ASP A 227 -3.88 18.30 -1.65
CA ASP A 227 -3.42 17.02 -1.06
C ASP A 227 -3.01 17.15 0.41
N ARG A 228 -2.83 18.39 0.90
CA ARG A 228 -2.53 18.69 2.31
C ARG A 228 -3.73 18.48 3.22
N THR A 229 -4.94 18.76 2.75
CA THR A 229 -6.17 18.74 3.58
C THR A 229 -7.06 17.54 3.31
N LEU A 230 -6.71 16.72 2.32
CA LEU A 230 -7.46 15.54 1.92
C LEU A 230 -7.87 14.61 3.08
N HIS A 231 -7.05 14.48 4.13
CA HIS A 231 -7.43 13.75 5.34
C HIS A 231 -8.58 14.46 6.10
N SER A 232 -8.41 15.73 6.46
CA SER A 232 -9.40 16.51 7.21
C SER A 232 -10.69 16.72 6.43
N ASP A 233 -10.60 16.90 5.11
CA ASP A 233 -11.76 17.07 4.22
C ASP A 233 -12.65 15.82 4.21
N ASN A 234 -12.08 14.66 4.57
CA ASN A 234 -12.75 13.36 4.65
C ASN A 234 -12.93 12.84 6.09
N ASN A 235 -12.76 13.70 7.10
CA ASN A 235 -12.85 13.35 8.53
C ASN A 235 -11.89 12.22 8.96
N LEU A 236 -10.72 12.15 8.33
CA LEU A 236 -9.64 11.23 8.69
C LEU A 236 -8.51 12.01 9.40
N GLN A 237 -7.77 11.31 10.25
CA GLN A 237 -6.56 11.82 10.88
C GLN A 237 -5.33 11.37 10.06
N ASP A 238 -4.32 12.23 9.93
CA ASP A 238 -3.02 11.86 9.34
C ASP A 238 -2.07 11.36 10.44
N ALA A 239 -1.55 10.14 10.30
CA ALA A 239 -0.69 9.51 11.30
C ALA A 239 0.61 10.27 11.57
N TYR A 240 1.23 10.85 10.54
CA TYR A 240 2.46 11.63 10.67
C TYR A 240 2.18 12.97 11.37
N LEU A 241 1.12 13.66 10.98
CA LEU A 241 0.75 14.96 11.57
C LEU A 241 0.23 14.81 13.01
N ALA A 242 -0.52 13.73 13.30
CA ALA A 242 -1.03 13.44 14.64
C ALA A 242 0.09 13.24 15.68
N LEU A 243 1.30 12.85 15.24
CA LEU A 243 2.49 12.75 16.09
C LEU A 243 3.36 14.02 16.07
N GLY A 244 2.85 15.14 15.55
CA GLY A 244 3.56 16.42 15.49
C GLY A 244 4.48 16.59 14.29
N GLY A 245 4.40 15.69 13.30
CA GLY A 245 5.01 15.86 11.99
C GLY A 245 4.52 17.13 11.29
N LYS A 246 5.27 17.60 10.29
CA LYS A 246 4.97 18.83 9.56
C LYS A 246 4.94 18.57 8.06
N GLU A 247 3.85 18.99 7.41
CA GLU A 247 3.80 19.03 5.95
C GLU A 247 4.95 19.87 5.38
N ASP A 248 5.31 19.55 4.14
CA ASP A 248 6.34 20.27 3.38
C ASP A 248 7.70 20.37 4.10
N SER A 249 8.04 19.34 4.90
CA SER A 249 9.32 19.23 5.59
C SER A 249 10.14 18.05 5.08
N ASN A 250 11.47 18.21 5.09
CA ASN A 250 12.40 17.14 4.67
C ASN A 250 12.23 15.85 5.48
N ASP A 251 11.79 15.96 6.74
CA ASP A 251 11.53 14.83 7.62
C ASP A 251 10.26 14.07 7.24
N GLY A 252 9.31 14.72 6.56
CA GLY A 252 8.08 14.12 6.06
C GLY A 252 8.19 13.57 4.65
N TYR A 253 9.14 14.03 3.82
CA TYR A 253 9.22 13.60 2.43
C TYR A 253 9.47 12.10 2.28
N THR A 254 8.74 11.49 1.35
CA THR A 254 8.83 10.08 0.99
C THR A 254 9.21 9.87 -0.47
N TRP A 255 9.17 10.92 -1.29
CA TRP A 255 9.59 10.88 -2.68
C TRP A 255 10.60 11.97 -3.00
N GLY A 256 11.51 11.66 -3.92
CA GLY A 256 12.50 12.58 -4.50
C GLY A 256 13.92 12.24 -4.08
N GLN A 257 14.14 11.81 -2.83
CA GLN A 257 15.48 11.52 -2.30
C GLN A 257 16.22 10.42 -3.07
N MET A 258 15.47 9.42 -3.57
CA MET A 258 15.99 8.28 -4.34
C MET A 258 15.49 8.29 -5.79
N ALA A 259 14.75 9.33 -6.19
CA ALA A 259 14.29 9.49 -7.56
C ALA A 259 15.44 9.89 -8.49
N GLN A 260 15.23 9.67 -9.80
CA GLN A 260 16.15 10.14 -10.84
C GLN A 260 16.51 11.61 -10.61
N VAL A 261 17.81 11.93 -10.67
CA VAL A 261 18.33 13.27 -10.30
C VAL A 261 17.64 14.37 -11.10
N LYS A 262 17.37 14.11 -12.39
CA LYS A 262 16.65 15.04 -13.27
C LYS A 262 15.22 15.32 -12.79
N LEU A 263 14.48 14.31 -12.34
CA LEU A 263 13.10 14.46 -11.86
C LEU A 263 13.08 15.17 -10.51
N ARG A 264 13.97 14.79 -9.58
CA ARG A 264 14.14 15.50 -8.30
C ARG A 264 14.45 16.98 -8.52
N ASN A 265 15.33 17.33 -9.45
CA ASN A 265 15.66 18.74 -9.75
C ASN A 265 14.48 19.51 -10.36
N MET A 266 13.57 18.82 -11.05
CA MET A 266 12.43 19.44 -11.72
C MET A 266 11.23 19.62 -10.78
N PHE A 267 10.96 18.64 -9.92
CA PHE A 267 9.74 18.59 -9.11
C PHE A 267 10.00 18.79 -7.61
N GLY A 268 11.26 18.71 -7.16
CA GLY A 268 11.61 18.74 -5.74
C GLY A 268 11.32 17.41 -5.05
N CYS A 269 11.25 17.45 -3.72
CA CYS A 269 10.85 16.32 -2.89
C CYS A 269 9.44 16.54 -2.35
N SER A 270 8.72 15.47 -2.06
CA SER A 270 7.35 15.55 -1.53
C SER A 270 7.01 14.37 -0.62
N ARG A 271 5.93 14.49 0.16
CA ARG A 271 5.39 13.44 1.01
C ARG A 271 4.22 12.78 0.31
N MET A 272 4.51 11.92 -0.66
CA MET A 272 3.51 11.22 -1.46
C MET A 272 2.84 10.11 -0.67
N ASP A 273 3.62 9.35 0.09
CA ASP A 273 3.18 8.20 0.86
C ASP A 273 2.66 8.65 2.22
N LYS A 274 1.41 8.34 2.51
CA LYS A 274 0.73 8.76 3.75
C LYS A 274 -0.06 7.61 4.35
N ILE A 275 -0.32 7.73 5.66
CA ILE A 275 -1.23 6.84 6.39
C ILE A 275 -2.28 7.72 7.08
N PHE A 276 -3.54 7.52 6.73
CA PHE A 276 -4.70 8.14 7.34
C PHE A 276 -5.47 7.12 8.18
N PHE A 277 -6.14 7.56 9.23
CA PHE A 277 -6.90 6.66 10.10
C PHE A 277 -8.12 7.31 10.76
N VAL A 278 -9.05 6.47 11.22
CA VAL A 278 -10.24 6.88 11.99
C VAL A 278 -10.73 5.74 12.89
N GLY A 279 -11.60 6.07 13.85
CA GLY A 279 -12.24 5.11 14.76
C GLY A 279 -11.41 4.80 16.01
N ASN A 280 -11.55 3.59 16.54
CA ASN A 280 -10.96 3.11 17.79
C ASN A 280 -9.47 2.74 17.64
N LEU A 281 -8.69 3.64 17.04
CA LEU A 281 -7.26 3.50 16.82
C LEU A 281 -6.52 4.69 17.42
N LYS A 282 -5.40 4.42 18.07
CA LYS A 282 -4.45 5.41 18.53
C LYS A 282 -3.11 5.18 17.85
N ILE A 283 -2.65 6.16 17.08
CA ILE A 283 -1.30 6.16 16.53
C ILE A 283 -0.27 6.24 17.67
N GLU A 284 0.71 5.33 17.67
CA GLU A 284 1.79 5.27 18.66
C GLU A 284 3.14 5.68 18.08
N SER A 285 3.41 5.31 16.82
CA SER A 285 4.65 5.63 16.12
C SER A 285 4.41 5.79 14.63
N PHE A 286 5.24 6.59 13.97
CA PHE A 286 5.30 6.72 12.52
C PHE A 286 6.77 6.88 12.12
N GLU A 287 7.22 6.07 11.17
CA GLU A 287 8.58 6.10 10.64
C GLU A 287 8.61 5.95 9.12
N ARG A 288 9.68 6.45 8.51
CA ARG A 288 10.02 6.19 7.10
C ARG A 288 10.97 5.01 7.03
N ILE A 289 10.83 4.18 6.01
CA ILE A 289 11.68 3.01 5.77
C ILE A 289 12.23 3.03 4.34
N GLY A 290 13.19 2.17 4.04
CA GLY A 290 13.66 1.95 2.67
C GLY A 290 14.71 2.95 2.19
N ALA A 291 15.11 3.90 3.04
CA ALA A 291 16.15 4.87 2.71
C ALA A 291 17.48 4.19 2.38
N GLY A 292 17.96 4.41 1.16
CA GLY A 292 19.25 3.90 0.70
C GLY A 292 19.30 2.38 0.50
N VAL A 293 18.15 1.72 0.35
CA VAL A 293 18.12 0.29 0.01
C VAL A 293 18.47 0.15 -1.47
N GLU A 294 19.56 -0.56 -1.74
CA GLU A 294 20.13 -0.70 -3.07
C GLU A 294 20.25 -2.17 -3.50
N VAL A 295 20.18 -2.43 -4.80
CA VAL A 295 20.40 -3.76 -5.39
C VAL A 295 21.79 -4.31 -5.06
N GLU A 296 21.88 -5.63 -4.92
CA GLU A 296 23.14 -6.33 -4.59
C GLU A 296 24.05 -6.51 -5.81
N ASP A 297 23.47 -6.69 -7.01
CA ASP A 297 24.23 -6.91 -8.24
C ASP A 297 24.87 -5.59 -8.74
N GLN A 298 26.20 -5.59 -8.83
CA GLN A 298 26.96 -4.40 -9.21
C GLN A 298 26.68 -3.93 -10.65
N SER A 299 26.39 -4.85 -11.58
CA SER A 299 26.07 -4.50 -12.97
C SER A 299 24.69 -3.83 -13.06
N VAL A 300 23.73 -4.29 -12.27
CA VAL A 300 22.40 -3.68 -12.15
C VAL A 300 22.51 -2.29 -11.51
N LYS A 301 23.25 -2.18 -10.40
CA LYS A 301 23.52 -0.89 -9.74
C LYS A 301 24.16 0.11 -10.69
N ASP A 302 25.17 -0.31 -11.45
CA ASP A 302 25.84 0.52 -12.43
C ASP A 302 24.90 1.00 -13.54
N SER A 303 24.00 0.14 -14.02
CA SER A 303 23.03 0.48 -15.05
C SER A 303 22.00 1.49 -14.54
N LEU A 304 21.45 1.29 -13.33
CA LEU A 304 20.54 2.25 -12.68
C LEU A 304 21.19 3.64 -12.54
N ILE A 305 22.46 3.71 -12.13
CA ILE A 305 23.16 4.99 -11.98
C ILE A 305 23.45 5.63 -13.34
N LYS A 306 24.04 4.88 -14.28
CA LYS A 306 24.58 5.43 -15.53
C LYS A 306 23.52 5.64 -16.61
N GLU A 307 22.51 4.76 -16.69
CA GLU A 307 21.51 4.73 -17.76
C GLU A 307 20.16 5.33 -17.34
N GLU A 308 19.77 5.15 -16.08
CA GLU A 308 18.54 5.74 -15.53
C GLU A 308 18.79 7.07 -14.80
N GLY A 309 20.05 7.41 -14.49
CA GLY A 309 20.41 8.70 -13.91
C GLY A 309 20.02 8.85 -12.44
N LEU A 310 20.02 7.73 -11.70
CA LEU A 310 19.92 7.73 -10.23
C LEU A 310 21.29 8.05 -9.60
N ASP A 311 21.28 8.52 -8.36
CA ASP A 311 22.48 8.70 -7.53
C ASP A 311 22.87 7.44 -6.72
N GLY A 312 22.06 6.39 -6.78
CA GLY A 312 22.33 5.07 -6.21
C GLY A 312 21.57 3.96 -6.96
N GLY A 313 21.92 2.69 -6.70
CA GLY A 313 21.24 1.54 -7.28
C GLY A 313 19.95 1.20 -6.53
N TYR A 314 19.08 2.18 -6.30
CA TYR A 314 17.95 2.03 -5.39
C TYR A 314 16.91 1.02 -5.88
N VAL A 315 16.25 0.36 -4.93
CA VAL A 315 15.20 -0.62 -5.23
C VAL A 315 13.86 0.01 -5.61
N THR A 316 13.67 1.31 -5.33
CA THR A 316 12.51 2.13 -5.71
C THR A 316 12.89 3.61 -5.52
N ASP A 317 12.16 4.53 -6.14
CA ASP A 317 12.30 5.97 -5.91
C ASP A 317 11.55 6.48 -4.67
N HIS A 318 10.74 5.63 -4.01
CA HIS A 318 10.00 5.93 -2.79
C HIS A 318 10.67 5.43 -1.50
N LEU A 319 10.61 6.25 -0.45
CA LEU A 319 10.67 5.76 0.93
C LEU A 319 9.31 5.17 1.31
N GLY A 320 9.32 4.01 1.95
CA GLY A 320 8.12 3.46 2.56
C GLY A 320 7.77 4.17 3.86
N VAL A 321 6.57 3.91 4.37
CA VAL A 321 6.10 4.42 5.66
C VAL A 321 5.61 3.26 6.53
N LYS A 322 5.84 3.34 7.83
CA LYS A 322 5.36 2.36 8.80
C LYS A 322 4.76 3.09 10.01
N ALA A 323 3.61 2.62 10.46
CA ALA A 323 2.89 3.17 11.59
C ALA A 323 2.44 2.07 12.55
N ASP A 324 2.65 2.27 13.84
CA ASP A 324 2.13 1.38 14.89
C ASP A 324 0.86 1.98 15.51
N PHE A 325 -0.18 1.18 15.60
CA PHE A 325 -1.45 1.56 16.21
C PHE A 325 -1.77 0.69 17.42
N SER A 326 -2.23 1.33 18.49
CA SER A 326 -2.98 0.67 19.56
C SER A 326 -4.47 0.65 19.23
N ILE A 327 -5.13 -0.46 19.52
CA ILE A 327 -6.56 -0.66 19.35
C ILE A 327 -7.26 -0.30 20.65
N ILE A 328 -8.17 0.67 20.60
CA ILE A 328 -8.89 1.16 21.78
C ILE A 328 -10.08 0.21 22.03
N PRO A 329 -10.23 -0.37 23.25
CA PRO A 329 -11.34 -1.27 23.53
C PRO A 329 -12.70 -0.55 23.51
N VAL A 330 -13.72 -1.21 22.97
CA VAL A 330 -15.11 -0.73 22.98
C VAL A 330 -15.57 -0.52 24.43
N GLY A 331 -15.97 0.71 24.77
CA GLY A 331 -16.40 1.10 26.13
C GLY A 331 -15.37 1.90 26.94
N SER A 332 -14.16 2.12 26.39
CA SER A 332 -13.11 2.93 27.03
C SER A 332 -13.23 4.43 26.77
N SER A 333 -14.26 4.88 26.05
CA SER A 333 -14.58 6.29 25.84
C SER A 333 -15.17 6.90 27.11
N GLY A 334 -14.35 7.00 28.15
CA GLY A 334 -14.61 7.83 29.31
C GLY A 334 -14.58 9.30 28.92
N SER A 335 -15.73 9.95 29.13
CA SER A 335 -15.93 11.40 29.22
C SER A 335 -15.44 12.28 28.06
N LYS A 336 -16.40 12.64 27.18
CA LYS A 336 -16.39 14.00 26.62
C LYS A 336 -16.43 14.98 27.81
N ILE A 337 -15.42 15.84 27.91
CA ILE A 337 -15.53 17.14 28.59
C ILE A 337 -15.39 18.19 27.51
#